data_AF-A0A1N6XBQ9-F1
#
_entry.id   AF-A0A1N6XBQ9-F1
#
_cell.length_a   1.000
_cell.length_b   1.000
_cell.length_c   1.000
_cell.angle_alpha   90.00
_cell.angle_beta   90.00
_cell.angle_gamma   90.00
#
_symmetry.space_group_name_H-M   'P 1'
#
loop_
_entity.id
_entity.type
_entity.pdbx_description
1 polymer ?
#
loop_
_entity_poly.entity_id
_entity_poly.type
_entity_poly.pdbx_seq_one_letter_code
_entity_poly.pdbx_strand_id
1 'polypeptide(L)'
;MSAILEAARIQGSQQIGRKAWVSRGSMKVHLWELSEGGVIMLRHDKGKGFIQPVLLEEPLEVVVDRFRNKVGHRVFSPNGA
;
A
#
# COMPACT_ATOMS: atom_id res chain seq x y z
N MET A 1 -13.65 14.02 -0.54
CA MET A 1 -13.63 12.70 0.16
C MET A 1 -12.22 12.46 0.68
N SER A 2 -12.03 12.03 1.93
CA SER A 2 -10.70 11.71 2.47
C SER A 2 -10.16 10.41 1.87
N ALA A 3 -8.89 10.37 1.45
CA ALA A 3 -8.27 9.17 0.89
C ALA A 3 -8.24 7.99 1.88
N ILE A 4 -8.24 8.25 3.20
CA ILE A 4 -8.36 7.21 4.22
C ILE A 4 -9.77 6.62 4.25
N LEU A 5 -10.80 7.46 4.12
CA LEU A 5 -12.20 6.98 4.04
C LEU A 5 -12.42 6.17 2.77
N GLU A 6 -11.80 6.58 1.65
CA GLU A 6 -11.84 5.80 0.42
C GLU A 6 -11.12 4.46 0.55
N ALA A 7 -10.00 4.40 1.27
CA ALA A 7 -9.30 3.14 1.53
C ALA A 7 -10.15 2.21 2.40
N ALA A 8 -10.84 2.74 3.41
CA ALA A 8 -11.80 1.99 4.21
C ALA A 8 -12.99 1.49 3.37
N ARG A 9 -13.47 2.30 2.41
CA ARG A 9 -14.52 1.90 1.46
C ARG A 9 -14.07 0.75 0.56
N ILE A 10 -12.82 0.79 0.06
CA ILE A 10 -12.23 -0.29 -0.75
C ILE A 10 -12.05 -1.56 0.09
N GLN A 11 -11.57 -1.42 1.34
CA GLN A 11 -11.42 -2.55 2.26
C GLN A 11 -12.78 -3.23 2.52
N GLY A 12 -13.84 -2.44 2.67
CA GLY A 12 -15.17 -2.97 2.98
C GLY A 12 -15.15 -3.81 4.26
N SER A 13 -15.68 -5.03 4.19
CA SER A 13 -15.69 -6.00 5.29
C SER A 13 -14.44 -6.89 5.36
N GLN A 14 -13.48 -6.73 4.43
CA GLN A 14 -12.29 -7.57 4.38
C GLN A 14 -11.32 -7.24 5.51
N GLN A 15 -10.58 -8.25 5.97
CA GLN A 15 -9.54 -8.06 6.96
C GLN A 15 -8.21 -7.73 6.28
N ILE A 16 -7.39 -6.89 6.93
CA ILE A 16 -6.02 -6.62 6.47
C ILE A 16 -5.10 -7.66 7.11
N GLY A 17 -4.60 -8.60 6.31
CA GLY A 17 -3.71 -9.67 6.76
C GLY A 17 -2.26 -9.22 6.88
N ARG A 18 -1.57 -9.10 5.73
CA ARG A 18 -0.18 -8.62 5.67
C ARG A 18 -0.13 -7.14 5.32
N LYS A 19 0.92 -6.48 5.80
CA LYS A 19 1.17 -5.05 5.55
C LYS A 19 2.61 -4.87 5.10
N ALA A 20 2.82 -3.91 4.22
CA ALA A 20 4.15 -3.41 3.89
C ALA A 20 4.11 -1.89 3.74
N TRP A 21 5.27 -1.27 3.87
CA TRP A 21 5.45 0.15 3.64
C TRP A 21 6.62 0.37 2.70
N VAL A 22 6.46 1.32 1.79
CA VAL A 22 7.52 1.77 0.90
C VAL A 22 7.78 3.25 1.17
N SER A 23 9.05 3.63 1.20
CA SER A 23 9.45 5.03 1.32
C SER A 23 10.41 5.41 0.20
N ARG A 24 10.25 6.62 -0.35
CA ARG A 24 11.14 7.24 -1.32
C ARG A 24 11.09 8.76 -1.16
N GLY A 25 12.15 9.36 -0.63
CA GLY A 25 12.18 10.80 -0.38
C GLY A 25 11.03 11.24 0.52
N SER A 26 10.18 12.16 0.03
CA SER A 26 8.97 12.65 0.71
C SER A 26 7.77 11.71 0.62
N MET A 27 7.83 10.70 -0.26
CA MET A 27 6.72 9.80 -0.54
C MET A 27 6.77 8.57 0.38
N LYS A 28 5.62 8.25 0.97
CA LYS A 28 5.34 6.98 1.64
C LYS A 28 4.19 6.27 0.93
N VAL A 29 4.29 4.96 0.82
CA VAL A 29 3.24 4.09 0.28
C VAL A 29 2.92 3.05 1.33
N HIS A 30 1.65 2.93 1.67
CA HIS A 30 1.11 1.88 2.50
C HIS A 30 0.53 0.80 1.59
N LEU A 31 0.94 -0.44 1.80
CA LEU A 31 0.45 -1.61 1.08
C LEU A 31 -0.24 -2.51 2.10
N TRP A 32 -1.54 -2.74 1.92
CA TRP A 32 -2.36 -3.56 2.82
C TRP A 32 -2.98 -4.69 2.02
N GLU A 33 -2.58 -5.91 2.31
CA GLU A 33 -3.17 -7.10 1.69
C GLU A 33 -4.53 -7.39 2.32
N LEU A 34 -5.52 -7.63 1.47
CA LEU A 34 -6.86 -7.98 1.90
C LEU A 34 -7.04 -9.49 2.01
N SER A 35 -7.92 -9.93 2.90
CA SER A 35 -8.18 -11.35 3.17
C SER A 35 -8.68 -12.15 1.97
N GLU A 36 -9.41 -11.52 1.05
CA GLU A 36 -9.92 -12.18 -0.17
C GLU A 36 -8.97 -12.02 -1.36
N GLY A 37 -7.81 -11.39 -1.14
CA GLY A 37 -6.81 -11.12 -2.16
C GLY A 37 -6.76 -9.66 -2.60
N GLY A 38 -5.68 -9.32 -3.30
CA GLY A 38 -5.38 -7.97 -3.70
C GLY A 38 -4.78 -7.11 -2.59
N VAL A 39 -4.33 -5.92 -2.98
CA VAL A 39 -3.56 -5.00 -2.14
C VAL A 39 -4.11 -3.60 -2.29
N ILE A 40 -4.50 -2.98 -1.18
CA ILE A 40 -4.76 -1.54 -1.15
C ILE A 40 -3.41 -0.82 -1.14
N MET A 41 -3.18 -0.02 -2.16
CA MET A 41 -2.05 0.90 -2.26
C MET A 41 -2.50 2.31 -1.93
N LEU A 42 -2.09 2.81 -0.76
CA LEU A 42 -2.37 4.17 -0.30
C LEU A 42 -1.08 4.98 -0.29
N ARG A 43 -1.03 6.04 -1.11
CA ARG A 43 0.15 6.92 -1.22
C ARG A 43 -0.02 8.18 -0.39
N HIS A 44 1.06 8.60 0.25
CA HIS A 44 1.15 9.81 1.03
C HIS A 44 2.41 10.59 0.61
N ASP A 45 2.25 11.84 0.20
CA ASP A 45 3.37 12.72 -0.14
C ASP A 45 3.43 13.90 0.84
N LYS A 46 4.61 14.13 1.43
CA LYS A 46 4.83 15.22 2.38
C LYS A 46 4.56 16.56 1.69
N GLY A 47 3.53 17.27 2.13
CA GLY A 47 3.09 18.55 1.56
C GLY A 47 1.86 18.48 0.65
N LYS A 48 1.49 17.28 0.18
CA LYS A 48 0.24 17.06 -0.59
C LYS A 48 -0.79 16.20 0.15
N GLY A 49 -0.35 15.48 1.19
CA GLY A 49 -1.21 14.59 1.98
C GLY A 49 -1.43 13.24 1.29
N PHE A 50 -2.54 12.59 1.64
CA PHE A 50 -2.89 11.30 1.06
C PHE A 50 -3.50 11.47 -0.33
N ILE A 51 -2.99 10.67 -1.27
CA ILE A 51 -3.52 10.54 -2.62
C ILE A 51 -4.56 9.42 -2.61
N GLN A 52 -5.51 9.49 -3.54
CA GLN A 52 -6.55 8.49 -3.72
C GLN A 52 -5.95 7.06 -3.73
N PRO A 53 -6.46 6.16 -2.87
CA PRO A 53 -6.00 4.78 -2.80
C PRO A 53 -6.45 4.01 -4.04
N VAL A 54 -5.69 2.97 -4.36
CA VAL A 54 -5.96 2.07 -5.49
C VAL A 54 -5.97 0.64 -4.99
N LEU A 55 -6.91 -0.16 -5.49
CA LEU A 55 -6.90 -1.61 -5.31
C LEU A 55 -6.07 -2.23 -6.43
N LEU A 56 -5.07 -3.02 -6.05
CA LEU A 56 -4.28 -3.84 -6.95
C LEU A 56 -4.77 -5.28 -6.81
N GLU A 57 -4.98 -5.99 -7.92
CA GLU A 57 -5.45 -7.38 -7.90
C GLU A 57 -4.30 -8.36 -7.65
N GLU A 58 -3.06 -7.90 -7.68
CA GLU A 58 -1.88 -8.73 -7.46
C GLU A 58 -1.60 -9.03 -5.99
N PRO A 59 -0.95 -10.17 -5.68
CA PRO A 59 -0.49 -10.49 -4.32
C PRO A 59 0.50 -9.45 -3.76
N LEU A 60 0.54 -9.31 -2.43
CA LEU A 60 1.43 -8.36 -1.76
C LEU A 60 2.90 -8.56 -2.15
N GLU A 61 3.34 -9.80 -2.29
CA GLU A 61 4.71 -10.18 -2.63
C GLU A 61 5.13 -9.60 -3.99
N VAL A 62 4.27 -9.77 -5.01
CA VAL A 62 4.50 -9.23 -6.36
C VAL A 62 4.58 -7.70 -6.33
N VAL A 63 3.68 -7.05 -5.58
CA VAL A 63 3.66 -5.59 -5.46
C VAL A 63 4.92 -5.08 -4.74
N VAL A 64 5.30 -5.74 -3.64
CA VAL A 64 6.51 -5.43 -2.87
C VAL A 64 7.76 -5.59 -3.72
N ASP A 65 7.88 -6.68 -4.48
CA ASP A 65 9.04 -6.95 -5.33
C ASP A 65 9.17 -5.92 -6.45
N ARG A 66 8.05 -5.45 -7.04
CA ARG A 66 8.08 -4.32 -7.99
C ARG A 66 8.67 -3.05 -7.37
N PHE A 67 8.48 -2.81 -6.07
CA PHE A 67 9.10 -1.68 -5.38
C PHE A 67 10.56 -1.96 -5.03
N ARG A 68 10.92 -3.17 -4.59
CA ARG A 68 12.31 -3.57 -4.31
C ARG A 68 13.19 -3.42 -5.55
N ASN A 69 12.65 -3.72 -6.73
CA ASN A 69 13.34 -3.61 -8.02
C ASN A 69 13.48 -2.17 -8.56
N LYS A 70 12.88 -1.16 -7.91
CA LYS A 70 12.97 0.25 -8.34
C LYS A 70 13.99 1.01 -7.51
N VAL A 71 14.94 1.65 -8.19
CA VAL A 71 15.99 2.47 -7.56
C VAL A 71 15.40 3.54 -6.63
N GLY A 72 15.99 3.67 -5.44
CA GLY A 72 15.64 4.68 -4.45
C GLY A 72 14.41 4.39 -3.59
N HIS A 73 13.78 3.22 -3.74
CA HIS A 73 12.71 2.77 -2.85
C HIS A 73 13.29 1.94 -1.71
N ARG A 74 12.80 2.18 -0.49
CA ARG A 74 13.08 1.34 0.69
C ARG A 74 11.78 0.69 1.13
N VAL A 75 11.76 -0.64 1.12
CA VAL A 75 10.58 -1.43 1.49
C VAL A 75 10.76 -2.00 2.90
N PHE A 76 9.71 -1.96 3.71
CA PHE A 76 9.63 -2.56 5.02
C PHE A 76 8.38 -3.46 5.09
N SER A 77 8.57 -4.75 5.34
CA SER A 77 7.52 -5.79 5.37
C SER A 77 7.65 -6.61 6.67
N PRO A 78 6.96 -6.22 7.76
CA PRO A 78 7.16 -6.79 9.10
C PRO A 78 6.82 -8.28 9.22
N ASN A 79 5.88 -8.78 8.40
CA ASN A 79 5.43 -10.17 8.45
C ASN A 79 6.05 -11.05 7.36
N GLY A 80 7.14 -10.57 6.73
CA GLY A 80 7.61 -11.13 5.47
C GLY A 80 6.69 -10.75 4.31
N ALA A 81 7.31 -10.56 3.14
CA ALA A 81 6.65 -10.55 1.84
C ALA A 81 7.46 -11.50 1.00
#